data_AF-W0RES2-F1
#
_entry.id   AF-W0RES2-F1
#
_cell.length_a   1.000
_cell.length_b   1.000
_cell.length_c   1.000
_cell.angle_alpha   90.00
_cell.angle_beta   90.00
_cell.angle_gamma   90.00
#
_symmetry.space_group_name_H-M   'P 1'
#
loop_
_entity.id
_entity.type
_entity.pdbx_description
1 polymer ?
#
loop_
_entity_poly.entity_id
_entity_poly.type
_entity_poly.pdbx_seq_one_letter_code
_entity_poly.pdbx_strand_id
1 'polypeptide(L)'
;MSPSFFPRETHVFHSFELSGWRTMSLRVVEMAALTGVLLRALRALTLARSPSTAATAIAFVLGASVLLGMLTLHLANFPVRRWPWRVLAFAMVETTAEMIVSAVLVALHREPLGTTGRAAWSDLPSMALTTLEWRVVSLALFALVLAVIVQLVRRLLPRHVPHHSPPTIP
;
A
#
# COMPACT_ATOMS: atom_id res chain seq x y z
N MET A 1 -27.05 -2.31 -53.84
CA MET A 1 -27.27 -2.87 -52.49
C MET A 1 -25.92 -2.83 -51.78
N SER A 2 -25.64 -1.75 -51.04
CA SER A 2 -24.31 -1.48 -50.50
C SER A 2 -24.16 -2.18 -49.14
N PRO A 3 -23.09 -2.98 -48.90
CA PRO A 3 -22.89 -3.59 -47.61
C PRO A 3 -22.53 -2.51 -46.59
N SER A 4 -23.30 -2.43 -45.51
CA SER A 4 -23.05 -1.55 -44.37
C SER A 4 -21.83 -2.05 -43.60
N PHE A 5 -20.70 -1.37 -43.73
CA PHE A 5 -19.40 -1.75 -43.14
C PHE A 5 -19.21 -1.24 -41.71
N PHE A 6 -20.29 -0.85 -41.03
CA PHE A 6 -20.23 -0.36 -39.65
C PHE A 6 -20.89 -1.37 -38.71
N PRO A 7 -20.14 -1.95 -37.75
CA PRO A 7 -20.73 -2.80 -36.72
C PRO A 7 -21.79 -2.01 -35.96
N ARG A 8 -23.06 -2.45 -36.01
CA ARG A 8 -24.16 -1.88 -35.21
C ARG A 8 -24.18 -2.40 -33.77
N GLU A 9 -23.39 -3.43 -33.50
CA GLU A 9 -23.16 -3.94 -32.16
C GLU A 9 -21.80 -3.43 -31.67
N THR A 10 -21.84 -2.41 -30.84
CA THR A 10 -20.78 -2.25 -29.85
C THR A 10 -20.92 -3.45 -28.93
N HIS A 11 -20.04 -4.45 -29.06
CA HIS A 11 -19.77 -5.35 -27.94
C HIS A 11 -19.30 -4.46 -26.80
N VAL A 12 -20.25 -4.00 -25.99
CA VAL A 12 -19.99 -3.40 -24.69
C VAL A 12 -19.33 -4.54 -23.94
N PHE A 13 -17.99 -4.51 -23.88
CA PHE A 13 -17.23 -5.42 -23.04
C PHE A 13 -17.85 -5.30 -21.67
N HIS A 14 -18.62 -6.32 -21.30
CA HIS A 14 -19.21 -6.41 -19.99
C HIS A 14 -18.04 -6.25 -19.03
N SER A 15 -18.13 -5.21 -18.23
CA SER A 15 -17.18 -4.90 -17.17
C SER A 15 -16.72 -6.21 -16.56
N PHE A 16 -15.43 -6.53 -16.71
CA PHE A 16 -14.76 -7.38 -15.75
C PHE A 16 -15.22 -6.83 -14.40
N GLU A 17 -16.06 -7.57 -13.68
CA GLU A 17 -16.33 -7.29 -12.28
C GLU A 17 -14.93 -7.16 -11.67
N LEU A 18 -14.55 -5.93 -11.32
CA LEU A 18 -13.27 -5.67 -10.71
C LEU A 18 -13.34 -6.45 -9.40
N SER A 19 -12.74 -7.65 -9.39
CA SER A 19 -12.60 -8.52 -8.21
C SER A 19 -12.40 -7.62 -7.00
N GLY A 20 -13.11 -7.86 -5.90
CA GLY A 20 -13.14 -6.96 -4.74
C GLY A 20 -11.74 -6.45 -4.34
N TRP A 21 -10.73 -7.32 -4.44
CA TRP A 21 -9.31 -7.02 -4.25
C TRP A 21 -8.74 -5.90 -5.13
N ARG A 22 -9.13 -5.84 -6.41
CA ARG A 22 -8.73 -4.79 -7.36
C ARG A 22 -9.42 -3.46 -7.05
N THR A 23 -10.67 -3.50 -6.61
CA THR A 23 -11.37 -2.29 -6.15
C THR A 23 -10.73 -1.74 -4.88
N MET A 24 -10.34 -2.63 -3.95
CA MET A 24 -9.62 -2.25 -2.74
C MET A 24 -8.26 -1.62 -3.03
N SER A 25 -7.46 -2.19 -3.95
CA SER A 25 -6.12 -1.66 -4.24
C SER A 25 -6.13 -0.25 -4.86
N LEU A 26 -7.24 0.14 -5.50
CA LEU A 26 -7.46 1.50 -6.01
C LEU A 26 -7.77 2.52 -4.89
N ARG A 27 -8.34 2.05 -3.77
CA ARG A 27 -8.76 2.89 -2.64
C ARG A 27 -7.62 3.03 -1.63
N VAL A 28 -7.04 4.24 -1.57
CA VAL A 28 -6.00 4.59 -0.57
C VAL A 28 -6.49 4.26 0.83
N VAL A 29 -7.75 4.61 1.12
CA VAL A 29 -8.32 4.52 2.46
C VAL A 29 -8.32 3.08 2.97
N GLU A 30 -8.84 2.14 2.17
CA GLU A 30 -8.97 0.75 2.57
C GLU A 30 -7.61 0.09 2.76
N MET A 31 -6.70 0.26 1.79
CA MET A 31 -5.36 -0.33 1.85
C MET A 31 -4.53 0.21 3.02
N ALA A 32 -4.52 1.53 3.20
CA ALA A 32 -3.75 2.17 4.26
C ALA A 32 -4.34 1.86 5.64
N ALA A 33 -5.66 1.89 5.79
CA ALA A 33 -6.31 1.59 7.05
C ALA A 33 -6.10 0.13 7.47
N LEU A 34 -6.31 -0.83 6.55
CA LEU A 34 -6.06 -2.24 6.81
C LEU A 34 -4.60 -2.48 7.23
N THR A 35 -3.66 -1.81 6.55
CA THR A 35 -2.24 -1.88 6.89
C THR A 35 -1.99 -1.38 8.30
N GLY A 36 -2.44 -0.16 8.64
CA GLY A 36 -2.21 0.43 9.97
C GLY A 36 -2.80 -0.41 11.10
N VAL A 37 -4.01 -0.94 10.92
CA VAL A 37 -4.64 -1.85 11.89
C VAL A 37 -3.81 -3.12 12.08
N LEU A 38 -3.38 -3.75 10.98
CA LEU A 38 -2.60 -4.98 11.02
C LEU A 38 -1.23 -4.79 11.68
N LEU A 39 -0.52 -3.73 11.33
CA LEU A 39 0.78 -3.41 11.94
C LEU A 39 0.65 -3.19 13.44
N ARG A 40 -0.41 -2.49 13.86
CA ARG A 40 -0.60 -2.20 15.27
C ARG A 40 -0.95 -3.43 16.08
N ALA A 41 -1.85 -4.26 15.55
CA ALA A 41 -2.21 -5.52 16.16
C ALA A 41 -1.00 -6.48 16.24
N LEU A 42 -0.22 -6.59 15.17
CA LEU A 42 1.00 -7.40 15.14
C LEU A 42 1.97 -6.97 16.23
N ARG A 43 2.29 -5.67 16.31
CA ARG A 43 3.19 -5.13 17.33
C ARG A 43 2.68 -5.39 18.74
N ALA A 44 1.41 -5.10 19.00
CA ALA A 44 0.80 -5.32 20.32
C ALA A 44 0.85 -6.80 20.73
N LEU A 45 0.57 -7.72 19.80
CA LEU A 45 0.63 -9.16 20.05
C LEU A 45 2.06 -9.65 20.31
N THR A 46 3.04 -9.18 19.53
CA THR A 46 4.44 -9.56 19.71
C THR A 46 4.94 -9.12 21.09
N LEU A 47 4.70 -7.87 21.46
CA LEU A 47 5.13 -7.34 22.76
C LEU A 47 4.38 -7.99 23.93
N ALA A 48 3.11 -8.36 23.75
CA ALA A 48 2.33 -9.04 24.78
C ALA A 48 2.73 -10.51 24.99
N ARG A 49 3.18 -11.23 23.95
CA ARG A 49 3.47 -12.67 24.03
C ARG A 49 4.94 -13.00 24.20
N SER A 50 5.82 -12.29 23.51
CA SER A 50 7.25 -12.61 23.46
C SER A 50 8.05 -11.33 23.25
N PRO A 51 8.37 -10.58 24.31
CA PRO A 51 9.12 -9.33 24.24
C PRO A 51 10.63 -9.54 23.93
N SER A 52 11.01 -10.66 23.31
CA SER A 52 12.38 -10.93 22.92
C SER A 52 12.80 -10.06 21.73
N THR A 53 14.09 -9.73 21.68
CA THR A 53 14.68 -8.95 20.57
C THR A 53 14.45 -9.62 19.22
N ALA A 54 14.58 -10.95 19.16
CA ALA A 54 14.35 -11.73 17.95
C ALA A 54 12.89 -11.66 17.46
N ALA A 55 11.92 -11.85 18.36
CA ALA A 55 10.50 -11.76 18.00
C ALA A 55 10.11 -10.35 17.53
N THR A 56 10.66 -9.33 18.19
CA THR A 56 10.46 -7.93 17.82
C THR A 56 11.05 -7.63 16.44
N ALA A 57 12.26 -8.12 16.14
CA ALA A 57 12.90 -7.97 14.85
C ALA A 57 12.10 -8.66 13.73
N ILE A 58 11.60 -9.88 13.96
CA ILE A 58 10.76 -10.61 13.01
C ILE A 58 9.46 -9.84 12.74
N ALA A 59 8.78 -9.39 13.79
CA ALA A 59 7.54 -8.61 13.65
C ALA A 59 7.77 -7.29 12.91
N PHE A 60 8.91 -6.64 13.15
CA PHE A 60 9.32 -5.44 12.41
C PHE A 60 9.52 -5.73 10.92
N VAL A 61 10.27 -6.77 10.57
CA VAL A 61 10.50 -7.15 9.16
C VAL A 61 9.17 -7.50 8.47
N LEU A 62 8.34 -8.32 9.11
CA LEU A 62 7.03 -8.70 8.57
C LEU A 62 6.13 -7.47 8.37
N GLY A 63 6.09 -6.58 9.36
CA GLY A 63 5.34 -5.34 9.28
C GLY A 63 5.84 -4.43 8.16
N ALA A 64 7.16 -4.27 8.02
CA ALA A 64 7.75 -3.51 6.93
C ALA A 64 7.40 -4.13 5.57
N SER A 65 7.48 -5.45 5.41
CA SER A 65 7.10 -6.13 4.17
C SER A 65 5.63 -5.89 3.80
N VAL A 66 4.72 -5.97 4.78
CA VAL A 66 3.30 -5.68 4.57
C VAL A 66 3.10 -4.23 4.15
N LEU A 67 3.70 -3.28 4.87
CA LEU A 67 3.57 -1.85 4.60
C LEU A 67 4.05 -1.49 3.19
N LEU A 68 5.26 -1.94 2.83
CA LEU A 68 5.86 -1.66 1.54
C LEU A 68 5.15 -2.40 0.40
N GLY A 69 4.70 -3.64 0.65
CA GLY A 69 3.91 -4.42 -0.29
C GLY A 69 2.57 -3.76 -0.61
N MET A 70 1.82 -3.35 0.41
CA MET A 70 0.54 -2.67 0.24
C MET A 70 0.69 -1.32 -0.46
N LEU A 71 1.73 -0.55 -0.12
CA LEU A 71 2.04 0.69 -0.84
C LEU A 71 2.40 0.41 -2.31
N THR A 72 3.19 -0.62 -2.59
CA THR A 72 3.56 -1.01 -3.97
C THR A 72 2.32 -1.37 -4.78
N LEU A 73 1.45 -2.22 -4.24
CA LEU A 73 0.19 -2.61 -4.87
C LEU A 73 -0.70 -1.39 -5.15
N HIS A 74 -0.75 -0.44 -4.22
CA HIS A 74 -1.49 0.79 -4.41
C HIS A 74 -0.89 1.68 -5.52
N LEU A 75 0.44 1.91 -5.49
CA LEU A 75 1.14 2.77 -6.44
C LEU A 75 1.22 2.18 -7.86
N ALA A 76 1.20 0.85 -7.99
CA ALA A 76 1.19 0.16 -9.28
C ALA A 76 -0.01 0.56 -10.16
N ASN A 77 -1.09 1.04 -9.55
CA ASN A 77 -2.29 1.50 -10.25
C ASN A 77 -2.17 2.93 -10.82
N PHE A 78 -1.08 3.66 -10.56
CA PHE A 78 -0.97 5.08 -10.88
C PHE A 78 0.36 5.44 -11.57
N PRO A 79 0.36 6.47 -12.44
CA PRO A 79 1.60 6.97 -13.03
C PRO A 79 2.51 7.61 -11.96
N VAL A 80 3.82 7.48 -12.15
CA VAL A 80 4.87 7.92 -11.19
C VAL A 80 4.71 9.39 -10.77
N ARG A 81 4.27 10.27 -11.67
CA ARG A 81 4.03 11.70 -11.37
C ARG A 81 3.02 11.92 -10.23
N ARG A 82 2.08 11.00 -10.01
CA ARG A 82 1.06 11.09 -8.95
C ARG A 82 1.49 10.42 -7.64
N TRP A 83 2.64 9.76 -7.60
CA TRP A 83 3.08 9.00 -6.42
C TRP A 83 3.30 9.87 -5.18
N PRO A 84 3.92 11.07 -5.23
CA PRO A 84 4.20 11.84 -4.01
C PRO A 84 2.96 12.11 -3.16
N TRP A 85 1.87 12.55 -3.80
CA TRP A 85 0.61 12.80 -3.10
C TRP A 85 -0.07 11.54 -2.57
N ARG A 86 0.10 10.41 -3.27
CA ARG A 86 -0.45 9.12 -2.83
C ARG A 86 0.32 8.51 -1.69
N VAL A 87 1.64 8.64 -1.69
CA VAL A 87 2.50 8.23 -0.58
C VAL A 87 2.13 9.03 0.67
N LEU A 88 1.96 10.35 0.55
CA LEU A 88 1.55 11.18 1.66
C LEU A 88 0.16 10.81 2.17
N ALA A 89 -0.82 10.65 1.27
CA ALA A 89 -2.17 10.24 1.65
C ALA A 89 -2.19 8.85 2.32
N PHE A 90 -1.39 7.91 1.81
CA PHE A 90 -1.24 6.58 2.40
C PHE A 90 -0.66 6.66 3.80
N ALA A 91 0.42 7.41 4.01
CA ALA A 91 1.03 7.61 5.33
C ALA A 91 0.04 8.21 6.33
N MET A 92 -0.68 9.26 5.94
CA MET A 92 -1.67 9.92 6.80
C MET A 92 -2.79 8.98 7.23
N VAL A 93 -3.38 8.23 6.28
CA VAL A 93 -4.47 7.30 6.60
C VAL A 93 -3.97 6.12 7.43
N GLU A 94 -2.82 5.55 7.06
CA GLU A 94 -2.23 4.42 7.77
C GLU A 94 -1.92 4.79 9.22
N THR A 95 -1.30 5.95 9.44
CA THR A 95 -0.98 6.42 10.79
C THR A 95 -2.25 6.76 11.57
N THR A 96 -3.27 7.33 10.93
CA THR A 96 -4.57 7.58 11.60
C THR A 96 -5.20 6.26 12.06
N ALA A 97 -5.21 5.24 11.22
CA ALA A 97 -5.73 3.92 11.58
C ALA A 97 -4.91 3.26 12.70
N GLU A 98 -3.57 3.36 12.63
CA GLU A 98 -2.68 2.90 13.70
C GLU A 98 -2.98 3.61 15.03
N MET A 99 -3.25 4.92 15.00
CA MET A 99 -3.58 5.71 16.19
C MET A 99 -4.97 5.39 16.75
N ILE A 100 -5.95 5.07 15.92
CA ILE A 100 -7.27 4.59 16.38
C ILE A 100 -7.11 3.28 17.15
N VAL A 101 -6.36 2.32 16.61
CA VAL A 101 -6.10 1.06 17.30
C VAL A 101 -5.31 1.29 18.59
N SER A 102 -4.33 2.20 18.56
CA SER A 102 -3.59 2.61 19.77
C SER A 102 -4.52 3.16 20.84
N ALA A 103 -5.44 4.07 20.47
CA ALA A 103 -6.39 4.66 21.41
C ALA A 103 -7.31 3.60 22.03
N VAL A 104 -7.77 2.62 21.25
CA VAL A 104 -8.54 1.48 21.77
C VAL A 104 -7.70 0.66 22.76
N LEU A 105 -6.43 0.38 22.43
CA LEU A 105 -5.54 -0.37 23.31
C LEU A 105 -5.18 0.40 24.59
N VAL A 106 -5.05 1.73 24.53
CA VAL A 106 -4.85 2.61 25.70
C VAL A 106 -6.09 2.55 26.59
N ALA A 107 -7.29 2.66 26.03
CA ALA A 107 -8.54 2.51 26.78
C ALA A 107 -8.62 1.16 27.51
N LEU A 108 -8.12 0.10 26.88
CA LEU A 108 -8.05 -1.25 27.44
C LEU A 108 -6.84 -1.48 28.36
N HIS A 109 -5.97 -0.48 28.58
CA HIS A 109 -4.71 -0.60 29.34
C HIS A 109 -3.77 -1.71 28.82
N ARG A 110 -3.84 -1.96 27.51
CA ARG A 110 -3.09 -3.01 26.79
C ARG A 110 -2.02 -2.43 25.87
N GLU A 111 -1.99 -1.12 25.66
CA GLU A 111 -1.06 -0.48 24.75
C GLU A 111 0.38 -0.49 25.29
N PRO A 112 1.32 -1.22 24.65
CA PRO A 112 2.70 -1.29 25.10
C PRO A 112 3.50 -0.05 24.68
N LEU A 113 4.16 0.59 25.65
CA LEU A 113 5.07 1.72 25.44
C LEU A 113 6.49 1.26 25.74
N GLY A 114 7.17 0.78 24.70
CA GLY A 114 8.50 0.15 24.81
C GLY A 114 8.44 -1.27 25.39
N THR A 115 9.48 -1.67 26.12
CA THR A 115 9.62 -3.02 26.71
C THR A 115 9.06 -3.14 28.13
N THR A 116 8.85 -2.03 28.83
CA THR A 116 8.48 -2.02 30.27
C THR A 116 7.30 -1.11 30.63
N GLY A 117 6.85 -0.22 29.73
CA GLY A 117 5.78 0.75 30.00
C GLY A 117 4.45 0.44 29.33
N ARG A 118 3.38 1.07 29.83
CA ARG A 118 2.07 1.17 29.16
C ARG A 118 1.80 2.60 28.75
N ALA A 119 1.17 2.79 27.59
CA ALA A 119 0.87 4.12 27.10
C ALA A 119 -0.32 4.75 27.82
N ALA A 120 -0.20 6.04 28.11
CA ALA A 120 -1.27 6.88 28.61
C ALA A 120 -1.87 7.74 27.49
N TRP A 121 -3.04 8.34 27.75
CA TRP A 121 -3.70 9.25 26.82
C TRP A 121 -2.84 10.48 26.45
N SER A 122 -1.95 10.92 27.35
CA SER A 122 -0.99 12.00 27.11
C SER A 122 0.07 11.67 26.06
N ASP A 123 0.32 10.38 25.82
CA ASP A 123 1.38 9.92 24.93
C ASP A 123 0.90 9.79 23.49
N LEU A 124 -0.42 9.74 23.27
CA LEU A 124 -1.00 9.58 21.93
C LEU A 124 -0.55 10.65 20.93
N PRO A 125 -0.52 11.96 21.25
CA PRO A 125 -0.09 12.98 20.29
C PRO A 125 1.37 12.81 19.87
N SER A 126 2.27 12.52 20.82
CA SER A 126 3.70 12.33 20.52
C SER A 126 3.95 11.03 19.76
N MET A 127 3.23 9.96 20.09
CA MET A 127 3.23 8.70 19.34
C MET A 127 2.74 8.90 17.90
N ALA A 128 1.65 9.66 17.71
CA ALA A 128 1.12 9.96 16.38
C ALA A 128 2.13 10.72 15.51
N LEU A 129 2.74 11.77 16.06
CA LEU A 129 3.72 12.60 15.36
C LEU A 129 4.97 11.80 14.98
N THR A 130 5.54 11.08 15.93
CA THR A 130 6.75 10.28 15.69
C THR A 130 6.48 9.15 14.69
N THR A 131 5.35 8.45 14.80
CA THR A 131 4.95 7.44 13.81
C THR A 131 4.77 8.08 12.44
N LEU A 132 4.07 9.21 12.33
CA LEU A 132 3.82 9.86 11.05
C LEU A 132 5.13 10.30 10.39
N GLU A 133 6.04 10.91 11.13
CA GLU A 133 7.35 11.35 10.63
C GLU A 133 8.13 10.17 10.04
N TRP A 134 8.31 9.11 10.82
CA TRP A 134 9.04 7.92 10.37
C TRP A 134 8.33 7.23 9.19
N ARG A 135 6.99 7.21 9.16
CA ARG A 135 6.20 6.66 8.05
C ARG A 135 6.39 7.46 6.78
N VAL A 136 6.28 8.79 6.85
CA VAL A 136 6.47 9.66 5.69
C VAL A 136 7.88 9.50 5.12
N VAL A 137 8.91 9.54 5.96
CA VAL A 137 10.31 9.36 5.52
C VAL A 137 10.53 7.99 4.88
N SER A 138 10.11 6.91 5.56
CA SER A 138 10.32 5.54 5.07
C SER A 138 9.60 5.29 3.74
N LEU A 139 8.34 5.71 3.64
CA LEU A 139 7.54 5.49 2.44
C LEU A 139 7.98 6.38 1.28
N ALA A 140 8.42 7.61 1.55
CA ALA A 140 8.98 8.48 0.53
C ALA A 140 10.29 7.91 -0.04
N LEU A 141 11.19 7.45 0.83
CA LEU A 141 12.45 6.81 0.41
C LEU A 141 12.17 5.55 -0.43
N PHE A 142 11.27 4.70 0.05
CA PHE A 142 10.88 3.50 -0.68
C PHE A 142 10.26 3.82 -2.04
N ALA A 143 9.33 4.78 -2.10
CA ALA A 143 8.69 5.18 -3.34
C ALA A 143 9.69 5.77 -4.34
N LEU A 144 10.73 6.48 -3.87
CA LEU A 144 11.82 6.96 -4.69
C LEU A 144 12.60 5.80 -5.33
N VAL A 145 13.01 4.82 -4.51
CA VAL A 145 13.71 3.61 -4.99
C VAL A 145 12.85 2.86 -6.00
N LEU A 146 11.56 2.64 -5.69
CA LEU A 146 10.62 1.97 -6.57
C LEU A 146 10.43 2.75 -7.89
N ALA A 147 10.39 4.08 -7.84
CA ALA A 147 10.24 4.91 -9.03
C ALA A 147 11.47 4.81 -9.94
N VAL A 148 12.67 4.74 -9.37
CA VAL A 148 13.92 4.50 -10.13
C VAL A 148 13.88 3.14 -10.81
N ILE A 149 13.53 2.07 -10.07
CA ILE A 149 13.44 0.71 -10.60
C ILE A 149 12.41 0.64 -11.75
N VAL A 150 11.21 1.18 -11.55
CA VAL A 150 10.15 1.17 -12.57
C VAL A 150 10.58 1.93 -13.83
N GLN A 151 11.27 3.07 -13.67
CA GLN A 151 11.77 3.83 -14.82
C GLN A 151 12.90 3.09 -15.55
N LEU A 152 13.80 2.42 -14.82
CA LEU A 152 14.86 1.62 -15.40
C LEU A 152 14.27 0.46 -16.22
N VAL A 153 13.33 -0.31 -15.64
CA VAL A 153 12.66 -1.42 -16.32
C VAL A 153 11.93 -0.93 -17.59
N ARG A 154 11.24 0.22 -17.52
CA ARG A 154 10.59 0.84 -18.69
C ARG A 154 11.57 1.24 -19.80
N ARG A 155 12.80 1.59 -19.46
CA ARG A 155 13.85 1.92 -20.45
C ARG A 155 14.50 0.68 -21.05
N LEU A 156 14.61 -0.40 -20.26
CA LEU A 156 15.26 -1.64 -20.68
C LEU A 156 14.36 -2.59 -21.45
N LEU A 157 13.02 -2.52 -21.30
CA LEU A 157 12.11 -3.35 -22.09
C LEU A 157 12.05 -2.87 -23.55
N PRO A 158 12.48 -3.70 -24.54
CA PRO A 158 12.28 -3.40 -25.95
C PRO A 158 10.79 -3.39 -26.27
N ARG A 159 10.33 -2.40 -27.03
CA ARG A 159 8.96 -2.40 -27.58
C ARG A 159 8.84 -3.63 -28.48
N HIS A 160 8.11 -4.65 -28.04
CA HIS A 160 7.64 -5.69 -28.95
C HIS A 160 6.66 -5.02 -29.91
N VAL A 161 7.13 -4.70 -31.11
CA VAL A 161 6.26 -4.36 -32.24
C VAL A 161 5.81 -5.70 -32.82
N PRO A 162 4.54 -6.11 -32.66
CA PRO A 162 4.06 -7.29 -33.36
C PRO A 162 4.05 -6.95 -34.85
N HIS A 163 5.01 -7.50 -35.60
CA HIS A 163 4.96 -7.51 -37.06
C HIS A 163 3.79 -8.41 -37.49
N HIS A 164 2.59 -7.84 -37.61
CA HIS A 164 1.56 -8.39 -38.46
C HIS A 164 1.98 -8.13 -39.91
N SER A 165 2.74 -9.06 -40.48
CA SER A 165 2.94 -9.09 -41.93
C SER A 165 1.57 -9.31 -42.60
N PRO A 166 1.09 -8.43 -43.49
CA PRO A 166 -0.13 -8.69 -44.22
C PRO A 166 0.05 -9.94 -45.10
N PRO A 167 -0.98 -10.77 -45.27
CA PRO A 167 -0.89 -11.94 -46.14
C PRO A 167 -0.59 -11.49 -47.56
N THR A 168 0.55 -11.92 -48.09
CA THR A 168 0.84 -11.85 -49.53
C THR A 168 -0.11 -12.82 -50.24
N ILE A 169 -1.16 -12.28 -50.85
CA ILE A 169 -2.04 -13.03 -51.73
C ILE A 169 -1.32 -13.16 -53.09
N PRO A 170 -1.21 -14.38 -53.67
CA PRO A 170 -0.59 -14.62 -54.97
C PRO A 170 -1.41 -14.07 -56.15
#